data_AF-A0A346N7K9-F1
#
_entry.id   AF-A0A346N7K9-F1
#
_cell.length_a   1.000
_cell.length_b   1.000
_cell.length_c   1.000
_cell.angle_alpha   90.00
_cell.angle_beta   90.00
_cell.angle_gamma   90.00
#
_symmetry.space_group_name_H-M   'P 1'
#
loop_
_entity.id
_entity.type
_entity.pdbx_description
1 polymer ?
#
loop_
_entity_poly.entity_id
_entity_poly.type
_entity_poly.pdbx_seq_one_letter_code
_entity_poly.pdbx_strand_id
1 'polypeptide(L)'
;MSHLPAMAPHAELSAWIESREELLSSALLGGEPGLCAVFLSCDDQGDYLLRLCDGADDRWMTWREQRRLRSGFGRSYAEAIANAALTRLERGGWQLEWMARTAPAALPALAA
;
A
#
# COMPACT_ATOMS: atom_id res chain seq x y z
N MET A 1 18.87 3.49 -4.58
CA MET A 1 17.97 2.51 -3.90
C MET A 1 18.47 2.30 -2.48
N SER A 2 17.83 2.91 -1.49
CA SER A 2 18.10 2.62 -0.08
C SER A 2 17.08 1.58 0.38
N HIS A 3 17.50 0.33 0.52
CA HIS A 3 16.61 -0.79 0.79
C HIS A 3 15.98 -0.67 2.18
N LEU A 4 14.67 -0.93 2.29
CA LEU A 4 13.99 -1.07 3.56
C LEU A 4 14.57 -2.29 4.31
N PRO A 5 14.89 -2.21 5.61
CA PRO A 5 15.26 -3.40 6.38
C PRO A 5 14.11 -4.43 6.40
N ALA A 6 14.43 -5.70 6.13
CA ALA A 6 13.48 -6.80 6.15
C ALA A 6 12.80 -6.91 7.53
N MET A 7 11.47 -7.06 7.55
CA MET A 7 10.65 -7.21 8.77
C MET A 7 10.66 -5.99 9.73
N ALA A 8 10.74 -4.77 9.20
CA ALA A 8 10.59 -3.54 10.00
C ALA A 8 9.18 -3.40 10.64
N PRO A 9 9.04 -2.69 11.78
CA PRO A 9 7.74 -2.31 12.33
C PRO A 9 6.90 -1.45 11.38
N HIS A 10 5.57 -1.51 11.51
CA HIS A 10 4.63 -0.70 10.72
C HIS A 10 4.94 0.80 10.78
N ALA A 11 5.21 1.35 11.97
CA ALA A 11 5.53 2.77 12.15
C ALA A 11 6.80 3.20 11.39
N GLU A 12 7.83 2.35 11.32
CA GLU A 12 9.03 2.62 10.52
C GLU A 12 8.73 2.59 9.02
N LEU A 13 7.84 1.70 8.57
CA LEU A 13 7.40 1.67 7.18
C LEU A 13 6.56 2.90 6.80
N SER A 14 5.64 3.35 7.68
CA SER A 14 4.81 4.55 7.40
C SER A 14 5.70 5.78 7.24
N ALA A 15 6.57 6.04 8.23
CA ALA A 15 7.56 7.12 8.16
C ALA A 15 8.54 6.97 6.96
N TRP A 16 8.80 5.74 6.51
CA TRP A 16 9.59 5.50 5.30
C TRP A 16 8.89 5.95 4.03
N ILE A 17 7.61 5.61 3.87
CA ILE A 17 6.77 6.01 2.73
C ILE A 17 6.59 7.53 2.75
N GLU A 18 6.13 8.09 3.88
CA GLU A 18 5.88 9.53 4.08
C GLU A 18 7.08 10.43 3.73
N SER A 19 8.31 9.94 3.91
CA SER A 19 9.54 10.71 3.66
C SER A 19 10.07 10.64 2.22
N ARG A 20 9.46 9.87 1.32
CA ARG A 20 10.07 9.50 0.02
C ARG A 20 9.11 9.17 -1.13
N GLU A 21 7.98 8.55 -0.83
CA GLU A 21 7.12 7.86 -1.79
C GLU A 21 5.73 8.50 -1.80
N GLU A 22 5.12 8.68 -2.98
CA GLU A 22 3.73 9.13 -3.06
C GLU A 22 2.81 7.98 -2.61
N LEU A 23 2.16 8.10 -1.45
CA LEU A 23 1.13 7.16 -1.03
C LEU A 23 -0.12 7.31 -1.92
N LEU A 24 -0.42 6.29 -2.72
CA LEU A 24 -1.56 6.29 -3.65
C LEU A 24 -2.83 5.75 -3.00
N SER A 25 -2.70 4.73 -2.15
CA SER A 25 -3.81 4.23 -1.32
C SER A 25 -3.30 3.46 -0.11
N SER A 26 -4.02 3.59 1.00
CA SER A 26 -3.87 2.75 2.19
C SER A 26 -5.21 2.13 2.56
N ALA A 27 -5.19 0.89 3.04
CA ALA A 27 -6.36 0.16 3.49
C ALA A 27 -6.03 -0.61 4.78
N LEU A 28 -6.97 -0.62 5.72
CA LEU A 28 -6.90 -1.36 6.98
C LEU A 28 -8.03 -2.40 7.00
N LEU A 29 -7.67 -3.63 7.35
CA LEU A 29 -8.55 -4.76 7.46
C LEU A 29 -8.44 -5.36 8.87
N GLY A 30 -9.59 -5.69 9.47
CA GLY A 30 -9.68 -6.43 10.73
C GLY A 30 -10.09 -7.87 10.52
N GLY A 31 -9.86 -8.72 11.51
CA GLY A 31 -10.28 -10.12 11.52
C GLY A 31 -9.36 -10.97 12.38
N GLU A 32 -9.81 -12.12 12.87
CA GLU A 32 -8.96 -13.00 13.69
C GLU A 32 -7.66 -13.38 12.94
N PRO A 33 -6.45 -13.08 13.47
CA PRO A 33 -6.13 -12.78 14.87
C PRO A 33 -5.72 -11.31 15.18
N GLY A 34 -6.09 -10.31 14.36
CA GLY A 34 -5.77 -8.89 14.61
C GLY A 34 -6.10 -7.94 13.45
N LEU A 35 -5.07 -7.22 12.98
CA LEU A 35 -5.14 -6.23 11.91
C LEU A 35 -4.19 -6.57 10.75
N CYS A 36 -4.60 -6.23 9.54
CA CYS A 36 -3.76 -6.26 8.33
C CYS A 36 -3.89 -4.94 7.57
N ALA A 37 -2.77 -4.37 7.13
CA ALA A 37 -2.72 -3.12 6.38
C ALA A 37 -2.09 -3.32 5.01
N VAL A 38 -2.69 -2.70 3.98
CA VAL A 38 -2.23 -2.75 2.59
C VAL A 38 -1.91 -1.34 2.11
N PHE A 39 -0.68 -1.14 1.64
CA PHE A 39 -0.20 0.13 1.11
C PHE A 39 0.16 0.00 -0.36
N LEU A 40 -0.28 0.96 -1.17
CA LEU A 40 0.21 1.17 -2.54
C LEU A 40 0.84 2.56 -2.62
N SER A 41 2.11 2.63 -3.00
CA SER A 41 2.85 3.87 -3.19
C SER A 41 3.60 3.90 -4.53
N CYS A 42 4.13 5.05 -4.91
CA CYS A 42 5.05 5.25 -6.03
C CYS A 42 6.37 5.82 -5.52
N ASP A 43 7.51 5.29 -5.97
CA ASP A 43 8.83 5.84 -5.67
C ASP A 43 9.28 6.94 -6.65
N ASP A 44 10.44 7.54 -6.37
CA ASP A 44 11.09 8.58 -7.17
C ASP A 44 11.52 8.12 -8.58
N GLN A 45 11.49 6.81 -8.84
CA GLN A 45 11.80 6.21 -10.14
C GLN A 45 10.53 5.99 -10.99
N GLY A 46 9.34 6.23 -10.43
CA GLY A 46 8.06 5.92 -11.06
C GLY A 46 7.64 4.45 -10.93
N ASP A 47 8.25 3.69 -10.03
CA ASP A 47 7.89 2.30 -9.74
C ASP A 47 6.84 2.21 -8.62
N TYR A 48 5.84 1.36 -8.83
CA TYR A 48 4.75 1.17 -7.89
C TYR A 48 5.09 0.05 -6.89
N LEU A 49 4.84 0.31 -5.61
CA LEU A 49 5.22 -0.56 -4.50
C LEU A 49 3.96 -0.96 -3.73
N LEU A 50 3.57 -2.23 -3.83
CA LEU A 50 2.53 -2.83 -3.01
C LEU A 50 3.17 -3.45 -1.77
N ARG A 51 2.66 -3.12 -0.58
CA ARG A 51 3.14 -3.66 0.70
C ARG A 51 2.00 -4.15 1.58
N LEU A 52 2.27 -5.20 2.35
CA LEU A 52 1.37 -5.76 3.35
C LEU A 52 2.06 -5.83 4.71
N CYS A 53 1.33 -5.45 5.76
CA CYS A 53 1.71 -5.59 7.16
C CYS A 53 0.60 -6.30 7.92
N ASP A 54 0.93 -7.05 8.97
CA ASP A 54 -0.06 -7.57 9.93
C ASP A 54 0.49 -7.70 11.36
N GLY A 55 -0.41 -7.78 12.33
CA GLY A 55 -0.13 -7.87 13.77
C GLY A 55 -1.41 -7.88 14.61
N ALA A 56 -1.29 -8.04 15.93
CA ALA A 56 -2.45 -8.11 16.84
C ALA A 56 -3.16 -6.76 17.00
N ASP A 57 -2.39 -5.67 17.08
CA ASP A 57 -2.86 -4.27 17.04
C ASP A 57 -1.81 -3.39 16.33
N ASP A 58 -2.16 -2.15 16.01
CA ASP A 58 -1.34 -1.18 15.26
C ASP A 58 0.10 -1.02 15.79
N ARG A 59 0.29 -1.12 17.12
CA ARG A 59 1.62 -0.99 17.76
C ARG A 59 2.52 -2.20 17.50
N TRP A 60 1.93 -3.34 17.16
CA TRP A 60 2.61 -4.61 16.92
C TRP A 60 2.45 -5.10 15.47
N MET A 61 1.97 -4.26 14.56
CA MET A 61 1.98 -4.57 13.14
C MET A 61 3.41 -4.59 12.60
N THR A 62 3.76 -5.65 11.88
CA THR A 62 5.07 -5.86 11.27
C THR A 62 4.97 -5.94 9.76
N TRP A 63 5.99 -5.46 9.05
CA TRP A 63 6.05 -5.58 7.60
C TRP A 63 6.26 -7.05 7.17
N ARG A 64 5.38 -7.56 6.30
CA ARG A 64 5.34 -8.97 5.88
C ARG A 64 5.69 -9.21 4.40
N GLU A 65 5.18 -8.39 3.48
CA GLU A 65 5.36 -8.58 2.02
C GLU A 65 5.58 -7.23 1.33
N GLN A 66 6.52 -7.16 0.37
CA GLN A 66 6.67 -6.04 -0.56
C GLN A 66 6.81 -6.58 -1.98
N ARG A 67 6.08 -5.98 -2.93
CA ARG A 67 6.14 -6.29 -4.35
C ARG A 67 6.27 -5.00 -5.16
N ARG A 68 7.42 -4.83 -5.82
CA ARG A 68 7.61 -3.86 -6.90
C ARG A 68 6.78 -4.33 -8.10
N LEU A 69 5.80 -3.54 -8.48
CA LEU A 69 4.95 -3.74 -9.65
C LEU A 69 5.59 -3.00 -10.82
N ARG A 70 5.66 -3.64 -12.00
CA ARG A 70 6.38 -3.08 -13.15
C ARG A 70 5.73 -1.78 -13.63
N SER A 71 6.44 -0.67 -13.48
CA SER A 71 6.04 0.70 -13.84
C SER A 71 5.41 0.82 -15.24
N GLY A 72 5.91 0.04 -16.22
CA GLY A 72 5.44 0.05 -17.62
C GLY A 72 3.96 -0.31 -17.88
N PHE A 73 3.18 -0.70 -16.86
CA PHE A 73 1.72 -0.85 -16.97
C PHE A 73 0.92 0.30 -16.31
N GLY A 74 1.60 1.27 -15.69
CA GLY A 74 1.00 2.48 -15.14
C GLY A 74 0.15 2.31 -13.87
N ARG A 75 -0.26 3.45 -13.29
CA ARG A 75 -0.97 3.55 -12.02
C ARG A 75 -2.23 2.68 -11.95
N SER A 76 -3.07 2.66 -12.99
CA SER A 76 -4.32 1.89 -12.99
C SER A 76 -4.10 0.37 -12.91
N TYR A 77 -2.99 -0.14 -13.44
CA TYR A 77 -2.63 -1.55 -13.26
C TYR A 77 -2.13 -1.81 -11.82
N ALA A 78 -1.34 -0.90 -11.26
CA ALA A 78 -0.89 -0.99 -9.88
C ALA A 78 -2.06 -0.99 -8.89
N GLU A 79 -3.03 -0.10 -9.08
CA GLU A 79 -4.30 -0.08 -8.35
C GLU A 79 -5.09 -1.38 -8.55
N ALA A 80 -5.20 -1.91 -9.78
CA ALA A 80 -5.87 -3.19 -10.01
C ALA A 80 -5.22 -4.36 -9.26
N ILE A 81 -3.88 -4.40 -9.17
CA ILE A 81 -3.16 -5.42 -8.38
C ILE A 81 -3.37 -5.22 -6.87
N ALA A 82 -3.45 -3.97 -6.38
CA ALA A 82 -3.79 -3.70 -4.98
C ALA A 82 -5.22 -4.14 -4.63
N ASN A 83 -6.21 -3.85 -5.49
CA ASN A 83 -7.59 -4.35 -5.33
C ASN A 83 -7.63 -5.89 -5.34
N ALA A 84 -6.87 -6.55 -6.23
CA ALA A 84 -6.78 -8.01 -6.27
C ALA A 84 -6.11 -8.62 -5.01
N ALA A 85 -5.22 -7.87 -4.34
CA ALA A 85 -4.66 -8.26 -3.04
C ALA A 85 -5.70 -8.12 -1.91
N LEU A 86 -6.47 -7.03 -1.87
CA LEU A 86 -7.58 -6.85 -0.93
C LEU A 86 -8.60 -7.99 -1.06
N THR A 87 -9.09 -8.27 -2.27
CA THR A 87 -10.03 -9.37 -2.52
C THR A 87 -9.45 -10.76 -2.20
N ARG A 88 -8.11 -10.92 -2.17
CA ARG A 88 -7.48 -12.15 -1.69
C ARG A 88 -7.46 -12.23 -0.15
N LEU A 89 -7.24 -11.12 0.54
CA LEU A 89 -7.33 -11.04 2.00
C LEU A 89 -8.77 -11.25 2.48
N GLU A 90 -9.75 -10.62 1.81
CA GLU A 90 -11.18 -10.78 2.11
C GLU A 90 -11.63 -12.25 1.99
N ARG A 91 -11.22 -12.94 0.93
CA ARG A 91 -11.42 -14.39 0.77
C ARG A 91 -10.65 -15.25 1.78
N GLY A 92 -9.68 -14.67 2.47
CA GLY A 92 -8.93 -15.28 3.57
C GLY A 92 -9.56 -15.06 4.95
N GLY A 93 -10.68 -14.33 5.05
CA GLY A 93 -11.42 -14.06 6.29
C GLY A 93 -11.30 -12.63 6.82
N TRP A 94 -10.34 -11.84 6.33
CA TRP A 94 -10.19 -10.43 6.69
C TRP A 94 -11.39 -9.60 6.21
N GLN A 95 -11.72 -8.52 6.92
CA GLN A 95 -12.81 -7.61 6.57
C GLN A 95 -12.24 -6.21 6.38
N LEU A 96 -12.58 -5.52 5.28
CA LEU A 96 -12.13 -4.15 5.04
C LEU A 96 -12.85 -3.18 5.99
N GLU A 97 -12.10 -2.59 6.92
CA GLU A 97 -12.64 -1.65 7.91
C GLU A 97 -12.50 -0.19 7.46
N TRP A 98 -11.39 0.13 6.80
CA TRP A 98 -11.11 1.49 6.34
C TRP A 98 -10.23 1.53 5.09
N MET A 99 -10.39 2.56 4.26
CA MET A 99 -9.55 2.78 3.08
C MET A 99 -9.48 4.27 2.69
N ALA A 100 -8.29 4.76 2.40
CA ALA A 100 -8.06 6.03 1.70
C ALA A 100 -7.43 5.80 0.32
N ARG A 101 -7.74 6.70 -0.61
CA ARG A 101 -7.11 6.77 -1.94
C ARG A 101 -6.81 8.22 -2.28
N THR A 102 -5.57 8.50 -2.64
CA THR A 102 -5.14 9.80 -3.15
C THR A 102 -5.75 9.98 -4.53
N ALA A 103 -6.61 10.98 -4.70
CA ALA A 103 -7.20 11.28 -6.00
C ALA A 103 -6.08 11.54 -7.04
N PRO A 104 -6.21 11.08 -8.30
CA PRO A 104 -5.26 11.46 -9.32
C PRO A 104 -5.24 12.99 -9.44
N ALA A 105 -4.04 13.58 -9.53
CA ALA A 105 -3.89 15.00 -9.78
C ALA A 105 -4.72 15.39 -11.01
N ALA A 106 -5.58 16.40 -10.86
CA ALA A 106 -6.48 16.81 -11.93
C ALA A 106 -5.67 17.13 -13.19
N LEU A 107 -6.00 16.48 -14.30
CA LEU A 107 -5.40 16.80 -15.59
C LEU A 107 -5.56 18.31 -15.82
N PRO A 108 -4.48 19.04 -16.14
CA PRO A 108 -4.59 20.46 -16.42
C PRO A 108 -5.58 20.63 -17.57
N ALA A 109 -6.63 21.41 -17.34
CA ALA A 109 -7.67 21.63 -18.34
C ALA A 109 -7.00 22.14 -19.62
N LEU A 110 -7.14 21.38 -20.71
CA LEU A 110 -6.68 21.80 -22.03
C LEU A 110 -7.38 23.12 -22.35
N ALA A 111 -6.61 24.20 -22.36
CA ALA A 111 -7.11 25.51 -22.75
C ALA A 111 -7.62 25.44 -24.19
N ALA A 112 -8.88 25.81 -24.37
CA ALA A 112 -9.59 25.80 -25.66
C ALA A 112 -9.34 27.11 -26.44
#